data_AF-A0A840FAQ1-F1
#
_entry.id   AF-A0A840FAQ1-F1
#
_cell.length_a   1.000
_cell.length_b   1.000
_cell.length_c   1.000
_cell.angle_alpha   90.00
_cell.angle_beta   90.00
_cell.angle_gamma   90.00
#
_symmetry.space_group_name_H-M   'P 1'
#
loop_
_entity.id
_entity.type
_entity.pdbx_description
1 polymer ?
#
loop_
_entity_poly.entity_id
_entity_poly.type
_entity_poly.pdbx_seq_one_letter_code
_entity_poly.pdbx_strand_id
1 'polypeptide(L)'
;MDIDERALDSMSVAPDAPDGEDAGVSRTEKQDAGRDESIAKRLERDPKNADAVLDEGLDESMDASDPISTTQPGRGGDLPESSGYDAEAEAKRQG
;
A
#
# COMPACT_ATOMS: atom_id res chain seq x y z
N MET A 1 -17.30 16.70 16.00
CA MET A 1 -16.53 15.56 16.51
C MET A 1 -15.27 15.53 15.68
N ASP A 2 -14.15 15.86 16.31
CA ASP A 2 -12.83 15.86 15.66
C ASP A 2 -12.22 14.46 15.88
N ILE A 3 -11.79 13.83 14.80
CA ILE A 3 -11.13 12.51 14.84
C ILE A 3 -9.72 12.73 15.41
N ASP A 4 -9.31 11.95 16.42
CA ASP A 4 -7.96 12.07 16.99
C ASP A 4 -6.93 11.62 15.95
N GLU A 5 -6.23 12.58 15.36
CA GLU A 5 -5.24 12.36 14.29
C GLU A 5 -4.13 11.39 14.71
N ARG A 6 -3.83 11.31 16.02
CA ARG A 6 -2.86 10.35 16.56
C ARG A 6 -3.32 8.89 16.44
N ALA A 7 -4.63 8.65 16.48
CA ALA A 7 -5.18 7.31 16.28
C ALA A 7 -5.01 6.86 14.83
N LEU A 8 -5.20 7.78 13.88
CA LEU A 8 -4.99 7.51 12.45
C LEU A 8 -3.51 7.27 12.13
N ASP A 9 -2.61 8.05 12.73
CA ASP A 9 -1.17 7.90 12.57
C ASP A 9 -0.66 6.55 13.09
N SER A 10 -1.16 6.08 14.23
CA SER A 10 -0.79 4.77 14.80
C SER A 10 -1.22 3.57 13.95
N MET A 11 -2.17 3.75 13.04
CA MET A 11 -2.65 2.72 12.10
C MET A 11 -1.97 2.83 10.72
N SER A 12 -1.14 3.85 10.48
CA SER A 12 -0.43 4.01 9.23
C SER A 12 0.69 2.97 9.11
N VAL A 13 0.56 2.11 8.11
CA VAL A 13 1.59 1.12 7.72
C VAL A 13 2.51 1.68 6.63
N ALA A 14 2.16 2.84 6.06
CA ALA A 14 2.98 3.51 5.06
C ALA A 14 4.23 4.11 5.75
N PRO A 15 5.42 4.00 5.13
CA PRO A 15 6.59 4.68 5.65
C PRO A 15 6.33 6.19 5.68
N ASP A 16 6.74 6.84 6.77
CA ASP A 16 6.69 8.29 6.91
C ASP A 16 7.53 8.92 5.78
N ALA A 17 6.85 9.49 4.79
CA ALA A 17 7.49 10.16 3.67
C ALA A 17 7.82 11.59 4.11
N PRO A 18 9.08 12.06 4.00
CA PRO A 18 9.40 13.43 4.36
C PRO A 18 8.62 14.40 3.45
N ASP A 19 8.07 15.41 4.10
CA ASP A 19 7.15 16.44 3.61
C ASP A 19 7.37 16.93 2.17
N GLY A 20 6.26 17.04 1.43
CA GLY A 20 6.08 18.08 0.41
C GLY A 20 6.38 17.68 -1.05
N GLU A 21 5.30 17.60 -1.82
CA GLU A 21 5.16 18.00 -3.23
C GLU A 21 6.15 17.45 -4.29
N ASP A 22 5.56 16.74 -5.24
CA ASP A 22 5.99 16.54 -6.64
C ASP A 22 7.08 15.51 -6.95
N ALA A 23 6.95 15.00 -8.19
CA ALA A 23 7.81 14.07 -8.91
C ALA A 23 7.69 12.60 -8.53
N GLY A 24 7.34 11.79 -9.54
CA GLY A 24 7.38 10.34 -9.50
C GLY A 24 8.63 9.87 -8.76
N VAL A 25 8.40 9.18 -7.64
CA VAL A 25 9.45 8.59 -6.83
C VAL A 25 10.25 7.73 -7.79
N SER A 26 11.44 8.23 -8.17
CA SER A 26 12.40 7.46 -8.93
C SER A 26 12.66 6.25 -8.07
N ARG A 27 12.10 5.10 -8.46
CA ARG A 27 12.16 3.86 -7.69
C ARG A 27 13.61 3.69 -7.30
N THR A 28 13.90 3.82 -6.01
CA THR A 28 15.25 3.56 -5.52
C THR A 28 15.53 2.08 -5.78
N GLU A 29 16.78 1.66 -5.96
CA GLU A 29 17.14 0.23 -6.12
C GLU A 29 16.52 -0.67 -5.02
N LYS A 30 16.24 -0.09 -3.84
CA LYS A 30 15.58 -0.76 -2.70
C LYS A 30 14.05 -0.88 -2.81
N GLN A 31 13.43 -0.10 -3.71
CA GLN A 31 12.00 -0.08 -3.99
C GLN A 31 11.64 -0.90 -5.24
N ASP A 32 12.65 -1.41 -5.95
CA ASP A 32 12.46 -2.38 -7.03
C ASP A 32 12.33 -3.77 -6.39
N ALA A 33 11.19 -3.98 -5.74
CA ALA A 33 10.83 -5.28 -5.19
C ALA A 33 10.77 -6.28 -6.35
N GLY A 34 11.69 -7.23 -6.35
CA GLY A 34 11.82 -8.23 -7.40
C GLY A 34 12.89 -7.96 -8.47
N ARG A 35 14.00 -7.33 -8.11
CA ARG A 35 15.23 -7.39 -8.90
C ARG A 35 16.41 -7.83 -8.05
N ASP A 36 16.34 -9.05 -7.53
CA ASP A 36 17.52 -9.63 -6.88
C ASP A 36 18.52 -10.13 -7.93
N GLU A 37 19.65 -9.43 -8.08
CA GLU A 37 20.75 -9.83 -8.96
C GLU A 37 21.23 -11.27 -8.70
N SER A 38 21.00 -11.81 -7.49
CA SER A 38 21.33 -13.19 -7.15
C SER A 38 20.48 -14.21 -7.91
N ILE A 39 19.23 -13.89 -8.28
CA ILE A 39 18.35 -14.72 -9.10
C ILE A 39 18.93 -14.84 -10.52
N ALA A 40 19.27 -13.71 -11.13
CA ALA A 40 19.89 -13.67 -12.47
C ALA A 40 21.19 -14.49 -12.53
N LYS A 41 22.05 -14.36 -11.51
CA LYS A 41 23.29 -15.16 -11.39
C LYS A 41 23.00 -16.66 -11.23
N ARG A 42 21.93 -17.03 -10.50
CA ARG A 42 21.50 -18.43 -10.36
C ARG A 42 20.99 -19.01 -11.69
N LEU A 43 20.20 -18.24 -12.44
CA LEU A 43 19.67 -18.64 -13.75
C LEU A 43 20.76 -18.75 -14.82
N GLU A 44 21.74 -17.84 -14.83
CA GLU A 44 22.88 -17.92 -15.76
C GLU A 44 23.69 -19.20 -15.52
N ARG A 45 23.88 -19.58 -14.25
CA ARG A 45 24.61 -20.80 -13.88
C ARG A 45 23.80 -22.07 -14.13
N ASP A 46 22.50 -22.05 -13.85
CA ASP A 46 21.58 -23.18 -14.06
C ASP A 46 20.20 -22.67 -14.49
N PRO A 47 19.91 -22.65 -15.81
CA PRO A 47 18.65 -22.14 -16.33
C PRO A 47 17.45 -23.05 -16.04
N LYS A 48 17.66 -24.24 -15.45
CA LYS A 48 16.58 -25.15 -15.05
C LYS A 48 16.36 -25.18 -13.55
N ASN A 49 17.01 -24.28 -12.81
CA ASN A 49 16.83 -24.17 -11.37
C ASN A 49 15.40 -23.70 -11.08
N ALA A 50 14.57 -24.61 -10.55
CA ALA A 50 13.15 -24.35 -10.33
C ALA A 50 12.89 -23.18 -9.38
N ASP A 51 13.73 -23.02 -8.35
CA ASP A 51 13.62 -21.93 -7.38
C ASP A 51 13.94 -20.59 -8.05
N ALA A 52 15.02 -20.50 -8.83
CA ALA A 52 15.39 -19.26 -9.51
C ALA A 52 14.39 -18.85 -10.61
N VAL A 53 13.78 -19.83 -11.30
CA VAL A 53 12.70 -19.56 -12.28
C VAL A 53 11.42 -19.08 -11.60
N LEU A 54 11.08 -19.66 -10.44
CA LEU A 54 9.94 -19.22 -9.65
C LEU A 54 10.14 -17.81 -9.10
N ASP A 55 11.34 -17.53 -8.57
CA ASP A 55 11.69 -16.21 -8.04
C ASP A 55 11.57 -15.14 -9.14
N GLU A 56 12.14 -15.36 -10.33
CA GLU A 56 12.02 -14.43 -11.48
C GLU A 56 10.55 -14.24 -11.93
N GLY A 57 9.77 -15.32 -12.00
CA GLY A 57 8.36 -15.24 -12.39
C GLY A 57 7.50 -14.49 -11.36
N LEU A 58 7.85 -14.57 -10.08
CA LEU A 58 7.20 -13.81 -9.02
C LEU A 58 7.50 -12.31 -9.19
N ASP A 59 8.76 -11.99 -9.43
CA ASP A 59 9.26 -10.63 -9.64
C ASP A 59 8.58 -9.93 -10.83
N GLU A 60 8.49 -10.60 -11.98
CA GLU A 60 7.77 -10.12 -13.17
C GLU A 60 6.27 -9.86 -12.90
N SER A 61 5.66 -10.66 -12.03
CA SER A 61 4.24 -10.58 -11.73
C SER A 61 3.86 -9.45 -10.78
N MET A 62 4.81 -8.95 -9.98
CA MET A 62 4.52 -7.95 -8.94
C MET A 62 4.41 -6.52 -9.51
N ASP A 63 5.36 -6.05 -10.33
CA ASP A 63 5.26 -4.72 -10.98
C ASP A 63 4.16 -4.66 -12.04
N ALA A 64 3.82 -5.82 -12.64
CA ALA A 64 2.77 -5.90 -13.64
C ALA A 64 1.34 -5.81 -13.07
N SER A 65 1.17 -5.92 -11.74
CA SER A 65 -0.16 -6.06 -11.13
C SER A 65 -0.69 -4.82 -10.41
N ASP A 66 0.15 -3.83 -10.08
CA ASP A 66 -0.34 -2.63 -9.41
C ASP A 66 -1.06 -1.72 -10.41
N PRO A 67 -2.41 -1.64 -10.39
CA PRO A 67 -3.09 -0.66 -11.21
C PRO A 67 -2.65 0.73 -10.77
N ILE A 68 -2.50 1.67 -11.71
CA ILE A 68 -2.59 3.09 -11.35
C ILE A 68 -3.89 3.22 -10.56
N SER A 69 -3.82 3.64 -9.30
CA SER A 69 -4.97 3.75 -8.41
C SER A 69 -6.05 4.63 -9.09
N THR A 70 -7.00 3.99 -9.78
CA THR A 70 -8.07 4.67 -10.51
C THR A 70 -9.28 4.92 -9.63
N THR A 71 -9.36 4.24 -8.48
CA THR A 71 -10.31 4.56 -7.43
C THR A 71 -9.73 5.69 -6.60
N GLN A 72 -10.05 6.95 -6.93
CA GLN A 72 -9.95 8.03 -5.95
C GLN A 72 -10.89 7.69 -4.80
N PRO A 73 -10.41 7.40 -3.57
CA PRO A 73 -11.31 7.31 -2.44
C PRO A 73 -11.97 8.68 -2.25
N GLY A 74 -13.30 8.73 -2.37
CA GLY A 74 -14.10 9.89 -1.97
C GLY A 74 -14.39 10.97 -3.02
N ARG A 75 -14.10 10.79 -4.32
CA ARG A 75 -14.51 11.79 -5.33
C ARG A 75 -15.79 11.36 -6.07
N GLY A 76 -16.96 11.72 -5.53
CA GLY A 76 -18.18 11.82 -6.34
C GLY A 76 -19.49 11.24 -5.80
N GLY A 77 -19.64 11.06 -4.48
CA GLY A 77 -20.94 10.68 -3.90
C GLY A 77 -21.14 11.31 -2.54
N ASP A 78 -22.39 11.65 -2.22
CA ASP A 78 -22.77 12.01 -0.86
C ASP A 78 -22.29 10.93 0.11
N LEU A 79 -21.84 11.35 1.30
CA LEU A 79 -21.40 10.44 2.36
C LEU A 79 -22.46 9.35 2.54
N PRO A 80 -22.07 8.07 2.72
CA PRO A 80 -23.03 7.01 2.97
C PRO A 80 -23.88 7.38 4.20
N GLU A 81 -25.17 7.06 4.14
CA GLU A 81 -26.08 7.30 5.26
C GLU A 81 -25.50 6.68 6.54
N SER A 82 -25.33 7.50 7.57
CA SER A 82 -24.78 7.07 8.86
C SER A 82 -25.64 5.95 9.43
N SER A 83 -25.04 4.83 9.84
CA SER A 83 -25.71 3.60 10.26
C SER A 83 -26.32 3.67 11.67
N GLY A 84 -26.91 4.80 12.06
CA GLY A 84 -27.70 4.91 13.29
C GLY A 84 -26.93 5.41 14.52
N TYR A 85 -26.01 6.36 14.36
CA TYR A 85 -25.47 7.09 15.51
C TYR A 85 -26.57 7.94 16.17
N ASP A 86 -26.96 7.58 17.40
CA ASP A 86 -27.89 8.35 18.24
C ASP A 86 -27.09 9.08 19.33
N ALA A 87 -27.00 10.39 19.18
CA ALA A 87 -26.23 11.26 20.08
C ALA A 87 -26.74 11.23 21.53
N GLU A 88 -28.04 11.04 21.74
CA GLU A 88 -28.61 10.99 23.09
C GLU A 88 -28.33 9.64 23.77
N ALA A 89 -28.47 8.54 23.01
CA ALA A 89 -28.16 7.20 23.50
C ALA A 89 -26.66 7.04 23.85
N GLU A 90 -25.78 7.68 23.08
CA GLU A 90 -24.35 7.69 23.34
C GLU A 90 -23.98 8.56 24.54
N ALA A 91 -24.54 9.77 24.66
CA ALA A 91 -24.30 10.63 25.83
C ALA A 91 -24.72 9.98 27.15
N LYS A 92 -25.82 9.20 27.13
CA LYS A 92 -26.31 8.48 28.31
C LYS A 92 -25.46 7.28 28.70
N ARG A 93 -24.68 6.71 27.77
CA ARG A 93 -23.73 5.63 28.06
C ARG A 93 -22.38 6.14 28.60
N GLN A 94 -22.09 7.42 28.39
CA GLN A 94 -20.83 8.05 28.79
C GLN A 94 -20.90 8.80 30.14
N GLY A 95 -22.09 8.90 30.75
CA GLY A 95 -22.29 9.44 32.12
C GLY A 95 -22.43 8.33 33.15
#